data_AF-A0A1W5Z6H9-F1
#
_entry.id   AF-A0A1W5Z6H9-F1
#
_cell.length_a   1.000
_cell.length_b   1.000
_cell.length_c   1.000
_cell.angle_alpha   90.00
_cell.angle_beta   90.00
_cell.angle_gamma   90.00
#
_symmetry.space_group_name_H-M   'P 1'
#
loop_
_entity.id
_entity.type
_entity.pdbx_description
1 polymer ?
#
loop_
_entity_poly.entity_id
_entity_poly.type
_entity_poly.pdbx_seq_one_letter_code
_entity_poly.pdbx_strand_id
1 'polypeptide(L)'
;MAGFRSLARQVRDPRSDLALRRYSLRKCLERFAPYGHRATWDHLCARHGIDPEDRAPDPARLLAALEELEEARAIWLAYEAGFAERRRREKHEGLRRPGAFDDWHRRTWGGHGVARCADPEVHPSEPLAEVLRRLIAALGSGPGSACPVCADTGIEWRQERARDQEAWAGPVCTGCGIAVPQPVLTDHALARARLIRHRRLAAAAA
;
A
#
# COMPACT_ATOMS: atom_id res chain seq x y z
N MET A 1 -13.00 14.86 13.80
CA MET A 1 -12.01 13.75 13.79
C MET A 1 -10.63 14.33 13.50
N ALA A 2 -9.58 14.03 14.29
CA ALA A 2 -8.25 14.64 14.13
C ALA A 2 -7.57 14.22 12.80
N GLY A 3 -6.86 15.14 12.15
CA GLY A 3 -6.07 14.87 10.95
C GLY A 3 -4.71 14.24 11.27
N PHE A 4 -4.07 13.63 10.27
CA PHE A 4 -2.78 12.92 10.40
C PHE A 4 -1.73 13.74 11.17
N ARG A 5 -1.51 15.01 10.79
CA ARG A 5 -0.49 15.87 11.45
C ARG A 5 -0.77 16.11 12.94
N SER A 6 -2.03 16.16 13.34
CA SER A 6 -2.41 16.32 14.74
C SER A 6 -2.09 15.06 15.55
N LEU A 7 -2.42 13.89 14.99
CA LEU A 7 -2.11 12.59 15.58
C LEU A 7 -0.59 12.37 15.67
N ALA A 8 0.16 12.67 14.61
CA ALA A 8 1.62 12.60 14.58
C ALA A 8 2.27 13.50 15.66
N ARG A 9 1.66 14.64 15.98
CA ARG A 9 2.11 15.49 17.10
C ARG A 9 1.91 14.83 18.45
N GLN A 10 0.79 14.14 18.65
CA GLN A 10 0.52 13.39 19.89
C GLN A 10 1.51 12.24 20.08
N VAL A 11 1.87 11.53 19.00
CA VAL A 11 2.90 10.48 19.04
C VAL A 11 4.27 11.04 19.45
N ARG A 12 4.58 12.30 19.09
CA ARG A 12 5.85 12.96 19.44
C ARG A 12 5.88 13.60 20.81
N ASP A 13 4.72 13.84 21.42
CA ASP A 13 4.63 14.58 22.68
C ASP A 13 5.21 13.76 23.84
N PRO A 14 6.33 14.18 24.46
CA PRO A 14 6.93 13.45 25.58
C PRO A 14 6.07 13.51 26.85
N ARG A 15 5.09 14.41 26.93
CA ARG A 15 4.17 14.54 28.07
C ARG A 15 2.98 13.59 27.98
N SER A 16 2.73 13.02 26.81
CA SER A 16 1.66 12.05 26.60
C SER A 16 2.08 10.67 27.08
N ASP A 17 1.16 9.93 27.70
CA ASP A 17 1.43 8.55 28.11
C ASP A 17 1.67 7.63 26.89
N LEU A 18 2.35 6.50 27.12
CA LEU A 18 2.75 5.58 26.04
C LEU A 18 1.55 4.95 25.32
N ALA A 19 0.46 4.70 26.05
CA ALA A 19 -0.74 4.10 25.48
C ALA A 19 -1.42 5.07 24.50
N LEU A 20 -1.49 6.36 24.85
CA LEU A 20 -1.99 7.43 24.01
C LEU A 20 -1.11 7.61 22.78
N ARG A 21 0.22 7.60 22.93
CA ARG A 21 1.16 7.69 21.80
C ARG A 21 0.98 6.52 20.83
N ARG A 22 0.91 5.29 21.31
CA ARG A 22 0.65 4.09 20.50
C ARG A 22 -0.73 4.16 19.83
N TYR A 23 -1.76 4.58 20.57
CA TYR A 23 -3.10 4.77 20.02
C TYR A 23 -3.10 5.80 18.90
N SER A 24 -2.48 6.97 19.10
CA SER A 24 -2.39 8.02 18.09
C SER A 24 -1.63 7.56 16.84
N LEU A 25 -0.58 6.74 16.99
CA LEU A 25 0.13 6.12 15.86
C LEU A 25 -0.80 5.16 15.09
N ARG A 26 -1.55 4.30 15.78
CA ARG A 26 -2.57 3.45 15.12
C ARG A 26 -3.65 4.28 14.43
N LYS A 27 -4.06 5.42 15.00
CA LYS A 27 -4.98 6.36 14.35
C LYS A 27 -4.37 7.04 13.13
N CYS A 28 -3.05 7.23 13.04
CA CYS A 28 -2.42 7.67 11.80
C CYS A 28 -2.64 6.66 10.67
N LEU A 29 -2.68 5.36 10.96
CA LEU A 29 -2.95 4.31 9.97
C LEU A 29 -4.38 4.33 9.44
N GLU A 30 -5.34 4.86 10.20
CA GLU A 30 -6.69 5.15 9.68
C GLU A 30 -6.70 6.29 8.65
N ARG A 31 -5.59 7.04 8.50
CA ARG A 31 -5.45 8.15 7.54
C ARG A 31 -4.50 7.86 6.39
N PHE A 32 -3.54 6.95 6.61
CA PHE A 32 -2.58 6.55 5.60
C PHE A 32 -2.04 5.16 5.95
N ALA A 33 -2.40 4.16 5.14
CA ALA A 33 -1.97 2.78 5.31
C ALA A 33 -1.73 2.14 3.93
N PRO A 34 -0.52 2.30 3.37
CA PRO A 34 -0.22 1.90 1.99
C PRO A 34 -0.44 0.41 1.74
N TYR A 35 -0.18 -0.47 2.72
CA TYR A 35 -0.42 -1.92 2.61
C TYR A 35 -1.82 -2.35 3.07
N GLY A 36 -2.65 -1.40 3.52
CA GLY A 36 -3.85 -1.69 4.32
C GLY A 36 -3.52 -1.66 5.81
N HIS A 37 -4.53 -1.44 6.65
CA HIS A 37 -4.32 -1.12 8.07
C HIS A 37 -3.53 -2.20 8.82
N ARG A 38 -3.91 -3.48 8.67
CA ARG A 38 -3.26 -4.59 9.37
C ARG A 38 -1.83 -4.79 8.90
N ALA A 39 -1.63 -4.93 7.59
CA ALA A 39 -0.30 -5.12 7.00
C ALA A 39 0.66 -3.96 7.27
N THR A 40 0.16 -2.72 7.26
CA THR A 40 1.02 -1.56 7.55
C THR A 40 1.43 -1.54 9.03
N TRP A 41 0.52 -1.91 9.94
CA TRP A 41 0.86 -2.02 11.36
C TRP A 41 1.87 -3.14 11.60
N ASP A 42 1.64 -4.32 11.02
CA ASP A 42 2.54 -5.48 11.12
C ASP A 42 3.95 -5.13 10.62
N HIS A 43 4.03 -4.49 9.45
CA HIS A 43 5.28 -4.01 8.87
C HIS A 43 6.06 -3.05 9.78
N LEU A 44 5.39 -2.04 10.32
CA LEU A 44 6.03 -1.08 11.24
C LEU A 44 6.48 -1.77 12.53
N CYS A 45 5.68 -2.71 13.04
CA CYS A 45 6.06 -3.51 14.20
C CYS A 45 7.32 -4.33 13.94
N ALA A 46 7.35 -5.07 12.82
CA ALA A 46 8.48 -5.89 12.43
C ALA A 46 9.77 -5.08 12.22
N ARG A 47 9.70 -3.94 11.51
CA ARG A 47 10.88 -3.11 11.21
C ARG A 47 11.43 -2.34 12.41
N HIS A 48 10.57 -1.90 13.32
CA HIS A 48 10.98 -1.08 14.46
C HIS A 48 10.99 -1.84 15.79
N GLY A 49 10.78 -3.16 15.76
CA GLY A 49 10.82 -4.01 16.94
C GLY A 49 9.74 -3.68 17.96
N ILE A 50 8.53 -3.33 17.50
CA ILE A 50 7.37 -3.09 18.38
C ILE A 50 6.63 -4.41 18.47
N ASP A 51 6.46 -4.96 19.67
CA ASP A 51 5.55 -6.08 19.87
C ASP A 51 4.10 -5.59 19.65
N PRO A 52 3.33 -6.18 18.72
CA PRO A 52 1.95 -5.77 18.45
C PRO A 52 1.05 -5.75 19.69
N GLU A 53 1.29 -6.61 20.68
CA GLU A 53 0.49 -6.72 21.91
C GLU A 53 1.03 -5.84 23.06
N ASP A 54 2.24 -5.32 22.93
CA ASP A 54 2.83 -4.41 23.92
C ASP A 54 2.06 -3.09 23.99
N ARG A 55 1.62 -2.77 25.20
CA ARG A 55 0.83 -1.57 25.53
C ARG A 55 1.72 -0.38 25.94
N ALA A 56 2.99 -0.61 26.25
CA ALA A 56 3.95 0.39 26.68
C ALA A 56 5.28 0.27 25.92
N PRO A 57 5.27 0.28 24.57
CA PRO A 57 6.50 0.15 23.80
C PRO A 57 7.42 1.34 24.00
N ASP A 58 8.71 1.11 23.78
CA ASP A 58 9.75 2.14 23.81
C ASP A 58 9.33 3.35 22.94
N PRO A 59 9.24 4.57 23.53
CA PRO A 59 9.07 5.82 22.82
C PRO A 59 9.85 5.97 21.52
N ALA A 60 11.11 5.54 21.50
CA ALA A 60 11.99 5.70 20.35
C ALA A 60 11.53 4.85 19.17
N ARG A 61 11.01 3.64 19.44
CA ARG A 61 10.47 2.74 18.41
C ARG A 61 9.18 3.30 17.80
N LEU A 62 8.31 3.89 18.62
CA LEU A 62 7.10 4.57 18.13
C LEU A 62 7.43 5.78 17.23
N LEU A 63 8.48 6.53 17.59
CA LEU A 63 8.95 7.66 16.79
C LEU A 63 9.53 7.20 15.45
N ALA A 64 10.38 6.17 15.45
CA ALA A 64 10.95 5.61 14.23
C ALA A 64 9.86 5.09 13.27
N ALA A 65 8.84 4.40 13.81
CA ALA A 65 7.69 3.95 13.03
C ALA A 65 6.87 5.10 12.45
N LEU A 66 6.70 6.20 13.20
CA LEU A 66 6.03 7.39 12.71
C LEU A 66 6.84 8.07 11.59
N GLU A 67 8.16 8.18 11.76
CA GLU A 67 9.05 8.81 10.78
C GLU A 67 9.00 8.09 9.44
N GLU A 68 9.06 6.75 9.45
CA GLU A 68 8.91 5.95 8.23
C GLU A 68 7.54 6.15 7.57
N LEU A 69 6.46 6.16 8.36
CA LEU A 69 5.11 6.40 7.85
C LEU A 69 4.97 7.80 7.24
N GLU A 70 5.58 8.82 7.85
CA GLU A 70 5.59 10.19 7.35
C GLU A 70 6.41 10.36 6.07
N GLU A 71 7.57 9.70 5.98
CA GLU A 71 8.38 9.69 4.77
C GLU A 71 7.58 9.10 3.59
N ALA A 72 6.97 7.92 3.81
CA ALA A 72 6.12 7.29 2.82
C ALA A 72 4.92 8.17 2.44
N ARG A 73 4.30 8.83 3.43
CA ARG A 73 3.18 9.76 3.19
C ARG A 73 3.62 10.98 2.38
N ALA A 74 4.83 11.49 2.59
CA ALA A 74 5.36 12.61 1.82
C ALA A 74 5.53 12.25 0.34
N ILE A 75 6.04 11.05 0.06
CA ILE A 75 6.14 10.51 -1.31
C ILE A 75 4.76 10.41 -1.96
N TRP A 76 3.76 9.86 -1.24
CA TRP A 76 2.39 9.76 -1.75
C TRP A 76 1.77 11.13 -2.05
N LEU A 77 1.90 12.09 -1.14
CA LEU A 77 1.35 13.43 -1.34
C LEU A 77 2.01 14.18 -2.50
N ALA A 78 3.32 14.01 -2.69
CA ALA A 78 4.02 14.58 -3.84
C ALA A 78 3.49 14.00 -5.16
N TYR A 79 3.25 12.69 -5.18
CA TYR A 79 2.59 12.01 -6.30
C TYR A 79 1.17 12.56 -6.56
N GLU A 80 0.33 12.71 -5.52
CA GLU A 80 -1.03 13.25 -5.67
C GLU A 80 -1.02 14.68 -6.22
N ALA A 81 -0.10 15.53 -5.77
CA ALA A 81 0.06 16.88 -6.28
C ALA A 81 0.44 16.89 -7.77
N GLY A 82 1.39 16.05 -8.18
CA GLY A 82 1.78 15.89 -9.58
C GLY A 82 0.64 15.37 -10.47
N PHE A 83 -0.14 14.40 -9.96
CA PHE A 83 -1.34 13.91 -10.64
C PHE A 83 -2.37 15.02 -10.85
N ALA A 84 -2.65 15.82 -9.81
CA ALA A 84 -3.60 16.92 -9.87
C ALA A 84 -3.17 18.02 -10.85
N GLU A 85 -1.88 18.35 -10.91
CA GLU A 85 -1.33 19.31 -11.89
C GLU A 85 -1.50 18.79 -13.32
N ARG A 86 -1.08 17.54 -13.59
CA ARG A 86 -1.24 16.92 -14.92
C ARG A 86 -2.70 16.92 -15.37
N ARG A 87 -3.63 16.48 -14.51
CA ARG A 87 -5.06 16.45 -14.82
C ARG A 87 -5.66 17.84 -15.04
N ARG A 88 -5.16 18.89 -14.35
CA ARG A 88 -5.57 20.28 -14.61
C ARG A 88 -5.17 20.72 -16.01
N ARG A 89 -3.94 20.43 -16.43
CA ARG A 89 -3.43 20.71 -17.78
C ARG A 89 -4.21 19.97 -18.86
N GLU A 90 -4.38 18.66 -18.73
CA GLU A 90 -5.15 17.85 -19.69
C GLU A 90 -6.61 18.35 -19.83
N LYS A 91 -7.25 18.72 -18.72
CA LYS A 91 -8.60 19.31 -18.75
C LYS A 91 -8.63 20.64 -19.51
N HIS A 92 -7.60 21.47 -19.34
CA HIS A 92 -7.44 22.74 -20.05
C HIS A 92 -7.22 22.50 -21.55
N GLU A 93 -6.44 21.48 -21.91
CA GLU A 93 -6.15 21.04 -23.29
C GLU A 93 -7.33 20.25 -23.93
N GLY A 94 -8.47 20.12 -23.24
CA GLY A 94 -9.67 19.44 -23.75
C GLY A 94 -9.69 17.92 -23.58
N LEU A 95 -8.64 17.31 -23.03
CA LEU A 95 -8.53 15.88 -22.75
C LEU A 95 -9.29 15.52 -21.46
N ARG A 96 -10.58 15.19 -21.61
CA ARG A 96 -11.48 14.90 -20.47
C ARG A 96 -11.66 13.42 -20.13
N ARG A 97 -11.20 12.49 -20.98
CA ARG A 97 -11.30 11.04 -20.71
C ARG A 97 -10.11 10.56 -19.86
N PRO A 98 -10.34 10.02 -18.66
CA PRO A 98 -9.28 9.42 -17.84
C PRO A 98 -8.71 8.16 -18.52
N GLY A 99 -7.40 7.95 -18.41
CA GLY A 99 -6.74 6.71 -18.86
C GLY A 99 -6.81 5.59 -17.81
N ALA A 100 -6.35 4.38 -18.15
CA ALA A 100 -6.29 3.23 -17.24
C ALA A 100 -5.45 3.51 -15.96
N PHE A 101 -4.44 4.38 -16.08
CA PHE A 101 -3.66 4.87 -14.95
C PHE A 101 -4.47 5.73 -13.97
N ASP A 102 -5.34 6.59 -14.50
CA ASP A 102 -6.22 7.45 -13.68
C ASP A 102 -7.29 6.61 -12.97
N ASP A 103 -7.69 5.48 -13.55
CA ASP A 103 -8.62 4.53 -12.91
C ASP A 103 -8.00 3.79 -11.72
N TRP A 104 -6.71 3.44 -11.77
CA TRP A 104 -6.00 2.94 -10.60
C TRP A 104 -5.94 4.00 -9.50
N HIS A 105 -5.52 5.23 -9.84
CA HIS A 105 -5.44 6.33 -8.87
C HIS A 105 -6.79 6.60 -8.20
N ARG A 106 -7.88 6.56 -8.96
CA ARG A 106 -9.26 6.71 -8.44
C ARG A 106 -9.61 5.65 -7.39
N ARG A 107 -9.12 4.41 -7.54
CA ARG A 107 -9.41 3.29 -6.62
C ARG A 107 -8.52 3.32 -5.36
N THR A 108 -7.40 4.02 -5.39
CA THR A 108 -6.44 4.11 -4.28
C THR A 108 -6.41 5.49 -3.60
N TRP A 109 -7.45 6.29 -3.82
CA TRP A 109 -7.50 7.68 -3.35
C TRP A 109 -7.34 7.76 -1.81
N GLY A 110 -6.51 8.70 -1.34
CA GLY A 110 -6.22 8.89 0.09
C GLY A 110 -5.12 7.98 0.67
N GLY A 111 -4.45 7.17 -0.16
CA GLY A 111 -3.27 6.42 0.27
C GLY A 111 -3.56 5.13 1.05
N HIS A 112 -4.82 4.69 1.07
CA HIS A 112 -5.21 3.42 1.67
C HIS A 112 -5.14 2.28 0.65
N GLY A 113 -4.26 1.31 0.89
CA GLY A 113 -4.14 0.13 0.03
C GLY A 113 -3.52 0.41 -1.34
N VAL A 114 -2.69 1.46 -1.46
CA VAL A 114 -1.90 1.78 -2.68
C VAL A 114 -1.07 0.56 -3.12
N ALA A 115 -0.53 -0.16 -2.14
CA ALA A 115 0.24 -1.38 -2.28
C ALA A 115 -0.35 -2.48 -1.39
N ARG A 116 -1.69 -2.60 -1.39
CA ARG A 116 -2.44 -3.51 -0.52
C ARG A 116 -1.75 -4.88 -0.44
N CYS A 117 -1.46 -5.36 0.76
CA CYS A 117 -1.04 -6.74 0.94
C CYS A 117 -2.29 -7.62 1.11
N ALA A 118 -2.32 -8.73 0.39
CA ALA A 118 -3.42 -9.71 0.42
C ALA A 118 -3.46 -10.40 1.80
N ASP A 119 -2.30 -10.87 2.22
CA ASP A 119 -2.08 -11.39 3.57
C ASP A 119 -1.37 -10.30 4.41
N PRO A 120 -1.92 -9.92 5.58
CA PRO A 120 -1.27 -8.95 6.46
C PRO A 120 0.15 -9.30 6.89
N GLU A 121 0.48 -10.59 6.99
CA GLU A 121 1.78 -11.08 7.45
C GLU A 121 2.79 -11.23 6.29
N VAL A 122 2.32 -11.09 5.04
CA VAL A 122 3.17 -11.17 3.85
C VAL A 122 3.20 -9.80 3.17
N HIS A 123 4.21 -9.02 3.53
CA HIS A 123 4.46 -7.70 2.98
C HIS A 123 5.94 -7.51 2.65
N PRO A 124 6.31 -6.50 1.83
CA PRO A 124 7.71 -6.17 1.59
C PRO A 124 8.47 -5.83 2.88
N SER A 125 9.77 -6.12 2.91
CA SER A 125 10.65 -5.83 4.05
C SER A 125 11.29 -4.44 3.98
N GLU A 126 11.35 -3.88 2.77
CA GLU A 126 11.90 -2.56 2.47
C GLU A 126 11.06 -1.44 3.07
N PRO A 127 11.67 -0.26 3.34
CA PRO A 127 10.93 0.88 3.89
C PRO A 127 9.71 1.23 3.04
N LEU A 128 8.61 1.62 3.69
CA LEU A 128 7.37 2.01 3.01
C LEU A 128 7.61 3.03 1.89
N ALA A 129 8.47 4.02 2.14
CA ALA A 129 8.79 5.06 1.16
C ALA A 129 9.45 4.49 -0.12
N GLU A 130 10.33 3.50 0.03
CA GLU A 130 11.01 2.87 -1.09
C GLU A 130 10.04 2.07 -1.96
N VAL A 131 9.15 1.32 -1.31
CA VAL A 131 8.11 0.56 -2.02
C VAL A 131 7.17 1.48 -2.81
N LEU A 132 6.77 2.61 -2.22
CA LEU A 132 5.96 3.60 -2.91
C LEU A 132 6.69 4.24 -4.09
N ARG A 133 7.98 4.60 -3.94
CA ARG A 133 8.79 5.14 -5.05
C ARG A 133 8.83 4.16 -6.22
N ARG A 134 9.12 2.88 -5.96
CA ARG A 134 9.17 1.84 -7.00
C ARG A 134 7.83 1.69 -7.72
N LEU A 135 6.73 1.66 -6.98
CA LEU A 135 5.39 1.56 -7.55
C LEU A 135 5.02 2.77 -8.41
N ILE A 136 5.24 3.98 -7.89
CA ILE A 136 4.96 5.24 -8.61
C ILE A 136 5.82 5.33 -9.88
N ALA A 137 7.10 4.95 -9.81
CA ALA A 137 7.98 4.91 -10.97
C ALA A 137 7.49 3.92 -12.03
N ALA A 138 7.11 2.70 -11.63
CA ALA A 138 6.60 1.67 -12.54
C ALA A 138 5.32 2.10 -13.27
N LEU A 139 4.45 2.84 -12.57
CA LEU A 139 3.25 3.42 -13.18
C LEU A 139 3.57 4.48 -14.24
N GLY A 140 4.71 5.15 -14.14
CA GLY A 140 5.19 6.13 -15.12
C GLY A 140 6.03 5.55 -16.27
N SER A 141 6.67 4.40 -16.08
CA SER A 141 7.60 3.80 -17.07
C SER A 141 6.93 2.83 -18.06
N GLY A 142 5.65 2.52 -17.88
CA GLY A 142 4.92 1.55 -18.68
C GLY A 142 4.93 0.12 -18.09
N PRO A 143 4.09 -0.77 -18.63
CA PRO A 143 3.84 -2.09 -18.04
C PRO A 143 5.02 -3.06 -18.21
N GLY A 144 5.30 -3.84 -17.16
CA GLY A 144 6.33 -4.88 -17.13
C GLY A 144 5.79 -6.30 -16.94
N SER A 145 6.68 -7.29 -16.85
CA SER A 145 6.33 -8.70 -16.64
C SER A 145 6.57 -9.22 -15.22
N ALA A 146 7.09 -8.35 -14.34
CA ALA A 146 7.52 -8.65 -12.98
C ALA A 146 6.90 -7.66 -11.97
N CYS A 147 6.95 -8.03 -10.69
CA CYS A 147 6.56 -7.16 -9.60
C CYS A 147 7.49 -5.94 -9.54
N PRO A 148 6.97 -4.69 -9.55
CA PRO A 148 7.82 -3.50 -9.51
C PRO A 148 8.54 -3.31 -8.17
N VAL A 149 8.10 -4.00 -7.11
CA VAL A 149 8.66 -3.85 -5.76
C VAL A 149 9.83 -4.80 -5.54
N CYS A 150 9.66 -6.09 -5.81
CA CYS A 150 10.68 -7.11 -5.54
C CYS A 150 11.25 -7.78 -6.80
N ALA A 151 10.86 -7.34 -8.00
CA ALA A 151 11.26 -7.91 -9.30
C ALA A 151 10.88 -9.38 -9.55
N ASP A 152 10.13 -10.02 -8.64
CA ASP A 152 9.66 -11.39 -8.82
C ASP A 152 8.65 -11.49 -9.98
N THR A 153 8.72 -12.58 -10.74
CA THR A 153 7.78 -12.89 -11.83
C THR A 153 6.62 -13.78 -11.38
N GLY A 154 6.69 -14.35 -10.17
CA GLY A 154 5.64 -15.07 -9.48
C GLY A 154 4.49 -14.13 -9.14
N ILE A 155 3.50 -14.08 -10.03
CA ILE A 155 2.29 -13.26 -9.88
C ILE A 155 1.09 -14.14 -10.13
N GLU A 156 0.18 -14.16 -9.17
CA GLU A 156 -0.99 -15.02 -9.21
C GLU A 156 -2.27 -14.23 -9.06
N TRP A 157 -3.31 -14.61 -9.81
CA TRP A 157 -4.61 -13.98 -9.64
C TRP A 157 -5.31 -14.51 -8.39
N ARG A 158 -5.53 -13.66 -7.39
CA ARG A 158 -6.27 -14.00 -6.18
C ARG A 158 -7.66 -13.36 -6.19
N GLN A 159 -8.59 -14.00 -5.50
CA GLN A 159 -9.90 -13.45 -5.18
C GLN A 159 -10.11 -13.57 -3.68
N GLU A 160 -10.23 -12.44 -3.01
CA GLU A 160 -10.58 -12.40 -1.59
C GLU A 160 -12.05 -12.06 -1.45
N ARG A 161 -12.77 -12.92 -0.73
CA ARG A 161 -14.12 -12.68 -0.24
C ARG A 161 -14.06 -12.61 1.28
N ALA A 162 -13.65 -11.48 1.83
CA ALA A 162 -13.87 -11.25 3.25
C ALA A 162 -15.35 -10.89 3.45
N ARG A 163 -15.99 -11.46 4.48
CA ARG A 163 -17.43 -11.29 4.79
C ARG A 163 -17.85 -9.81 4.93
N ASP A 164 -16.91 -8.94 5.29
CA ASP A 164 -17.16 -7.52 5.60
C ASP A 164 -16.33 -6.54 4.73
N GLN A 165 -15.70 -7.02 3.65
CA GLN A 165 -14.99 -6.16 2.69
C GLN A 165 -15.48 -6.43 1.27
N GLU A 166 -15.45 -5.39 0.45
CA GLU A 166 -15.81 -5.51 -0.96
C GLU A 166 -14.91 -6.54 -1.64
N ALA A 167 -15.52 -7.49 -2.35
CA ALA A 167 -14.82 -8.59 -2.97
C ALA A 167 -13.73 -8.06 -3.90
N TRP A 168 -12.47 -8.33 -3.57
CA TRP A 168 -11.33 -7.86 -4.35
C TRP A 168 -10.75 -9.01 -5.17
N ALA A 169 -10.40 -8.71 -6.42
CA ALA A 169 -9.78 -9.64 -7.33
C ALA A 169 -8.65 -8.96 -8.07
N GLY A 170 -7.46 -9.56 -8.07
CA GLY A 170 -6.33 -9.01 -8.79
C GLY A 170 -5.06 -9.84 -8.70
N PRO A 171 -4.01 -9.40 -9.42
CA PRO A 171 -2.72 -10.04 -9.40
C PRO A 171 -2.01 -9.75 -8.06
N VAL A 172 -1.53 -10.79 -7.40
CA VAL A 172 -0.77 -10.73 -6.14
C VAL A 172 0.62 -11.31 -6.40
N CYS A 173 1.65 -10.58 -6.01
CA CYS A 173 3.02 -11.07 -6.07
C CYS A 173 3.22 -12.16 -4.99
N THR A 174 3.75 -13.31 -5.39
CA THR A 174 4.02 -14.42 -4.45
C THR A 174 5.27 -14.19 -3.62
N GLY A 175 6.19 -13.32 -4.08
CA GLY A 175 7.42 -12.99 -3.35
C GLY A 175 7.20 -11.99 -2.21
N CYS A 176 6.49 -10.89 -2.46
CA CYS A 176 6.32 -9.82 -1.44
C CYS A 176 4.86 -9.54 -1.02
N GLY A 177 3.89 -10.32 -1.52
CA GLY A 177 2.50 -10.30 -1.03
C GLY A 177 1.63 -9.13 -1.48
N ILE A 178 2.18 -8.14 -2.19
CA ILE A 178 1.40 -7.00 -2.66
C ILE A 178 0.42 -7.39 -3.78
N ALA A 179 -0.76 -6.79 -3.75
CA ALA A 179 -1.66 -6.66 -4.87
C ALA A 179 -1.04 -5.71 -5.91
N VAL A 180 -0.42 -6.28 -6.94
CA VAL A 180 0.26 -5.51 -7.97
C VAL A 180 -0.77 -4.71 -8.78
N PRO A 181 -0.59 -3.39 -9.00
CA PRO A 181 -1.48 -2.63 -9.84
C PRO A 181 -1.54 -3.22 -11.26
N GLN A 182 -2.74 -3.50 -11.77
CA GLN A 182 -2.89 -4.07 -13.12
C GLN A 182 -2.22 -3.21 -14.21
N PRO A 183 -2.28 -1.86 -14.18
CA PRO A 183 -1.64 -1.03 -15.20
C PRO A 183 -0.11 -1.12 -15.25
N VAL A 184 0.56 -1.64 -14.20
CA VAL A 184 2.01 -1.86 -14.22
C VAL A 184 2.39 -3.21 -14.82
N LEU A 185 1.41 -4.06 -15.17
CA LEU A 185 1.64 -5.38 -15.73
C LEU A 185 1.23 -5.44 -17.19
N THR A 186 2.02 -6.15 -17.98
CA THR A 186 1.69 -6.49 -19.36
C THR A 186 0.49 -7.43 -19.42
N ASP A 187 -0.25 -7.39 -20.53
CA ASP A 187 -1.38 -8.31 -20.76
C ASP A 187 -0.96 -9.78 -20.66
N HIS A 188 0.25 -10.11 -21.13
CA HIS A 188 0.81 -11.45 -21.00
C HIS A 188 1.01 -11.86 -19.54
N ALA A 189 1.55 -10.97 -18.69
CA ALA A 189 1.71 -11.25 -17.26
C ALA A 189 0.36 -11.42 -16.56
N LEU A 190 -0.64 -10.61 -16.91
CA LEU A 190 -2.00 -10.72 -16.38
C LEU A 190 -2.67 -12.04 -16.81
N ALA A 191 -2.53 -12.43 -18.08
CA ALA A 191 -3.05 -13.70 -18.60
C ALA A 191 -2.41 -14.90 -17.88
N ARG A 192 -1.08 -14.89 -17.72
CA ARG A 192 -0.34 -15.91 -16.97
C ARG A 192 -0.82 -16.01 -15.52
N ALA A 193 -1.01 -14.89 -14.83
CA ALA A 193 -1.49 -14.88 -13.44
C ALA A 193 -2.89 -15.51 -13.30
N ARG A 194 -3.78 -15.29 -14.26
CA ARG A 194 -5.12 -15.92 -14.30
C ARG A 194 -5.05 -17.41 -14.56
N LEU A 195 -4.16 -17.86 -15.46
CA LEU A 195 -3.98 -19.29 -15.75
C LEU A 195 -3.50 -20.09 -14.52
N ILE A 196 -2.57 -19.54 -13.73
CA ILE A 196 -2.09 -20.18 -12.50
C ILE A 196 -3.25 -20.44 -11.53
N ARG A 197 -4.15 -19.46 -11.37
CA ARG A 197 -5.36 -19.62 -10.56
C ARG A 197 -6.24 -20.76 -11.06
N HIS A 198 -6.52 -20.81 -12.36
CA HIS A 198 -7.36 -21.87 -12.93
C HIS A 198 -6.77 -23.26 -12.69
N ARG A 199 -5.44 -23.41 -12.84
CA ARG A 199 -4.75 -24.69 -12.56
C ARG A 199 -4.86 -25.08 -11.09
N ARG A 200 -4.69 -24.15 -10.15
CA ARG A 200 -4.84 -24.42 -8.71
C ARG A 200 -6.26 -24.86 -8.35
N LEU A 201 -7.28 -24.19 -8.90
CA LEU A 201 -8.68 -24.56 -8.66
C LEU A 201 -9.01 -25.95 -9.24
N ALA A 202 -8.50 -26.27 -10.43
CA ALA A 202 -8.66 -27.59 -11.02
C ALA A 202 -7.98 -28.69 -10.18
N ALA A 203 -6.77 -28.44 -9.69
CA ALA A 203 -6.05 -29.38 -8.84
C ALA A 203 -6.72 -29.59 -7.47
N ALA A 204 -7.36 -28.57 -6.89
CA ALA A 204 -8.07 -28.68 -5.61
C ALA A 204 -9.44 -29.39 -5.70
N ALA A 205 -9.95 -29.62 -6.92
CA ALA A 205 -11.22 -30.29 -7.17
C ALA A 205 -11.07 -31.76 -7.60
N ALA A 206 -9.82 -32.24 -7.75
CA ALA A 206 -9.47 -33.62 -8.07
C ALA A 206 -9.07 -34.38 -6.80
#